data_AF-A0A835GAE5-F1
#
_entry.id   AF-A0A835GAE5-F1
#
_cell.length_a   1.000
_cell.length_b   1.000
_cell.length_c   1.000
_cell.angle_alpha   90.00
_cell.angle_beta   90.00
_cell.angle_gamma   90.00
#
_symmetry.space_group_name_H-M   'P 1'
#
loop_
_entity.id
_entity.type
_entity.pdbx_description
1 polymer ?
#
loop_
_entity_poly.entity_id
_entity_poly.type
_entity_poly.pdbx_seq_one_letter_code
_entity_poly.pdbx_strand_id
1 'polypeptide(L)'
;MAAGRATKAFFNFIFDTVHCAGISGKDNGFGNNYVWAGSLESGLQIATHHRKPVMVIIHKSWCTACRNLKPKFANSPEIQTLSKHFVMVNLLDEDEPKNNVYAPDGTYIPRILFISPKGMVDPEIVNEEGSSQHKYFYSKPEQIAKSMRKVLDKYNEEKFDV
;
A
#
# COMPACT_ATOMS: atom_id res chain seq x y z
N MET A 1 -31.96 56.42 22.11
CA MET A 1 -32.75 55.18 21.91
C MET A 1 -31.93 54.26 21.03
N ALA A 2 -31.26 53.28 21.63
CA ALA A 2 -30.39 52.34 20.94
C ALA A 2 -30.73 50.94 21.42
N ALA A 3 -31.12 50.05 20.50
CA ALA A 3 -31.05 48.59 20.69
C ALA A 3 -31.37 47.88 19.37
N GLY A 4 -30.45 47.93 18.42
CA GLY A 4 -30.29 46.84 17.47
C GLY A 4 -29.28 45.86 18.09
N ARG A 5 -29.67 44.62 18.36
CA ARG A 5 -28.71 43.56 18.75
C ARG A 5 -28.98 42.27 18.00
N ALA A 6 -27.96 41.93 17.22
CA ALA A 6 -27.79 40.76 16.39
C ALA A 6 -28.15 39.44 17.07
N THR A 7 -28.89 38.61 16.35
CA THR A 7 -29.11 37.19 16.61
C THR A 7 -27.77 36.47 16.46
N LYS A 8 -27.24 35.93 17.57
CA LYS A 8 -26.08 35.01 17.54
C LYS A 8 -26.51 33.72 16.84
N ALA A 9 -26.05 33.52 15.61
CA ALA A 9 -26.05 32.20 14.99
C ALA A 9 -25.02 31.34 15.73
N PHE A 10 -25.51 30.43 16.57
CA PHE A 10 -24.71 29.32 17.08
C PHE A 10 -24.49 28.35 15.92
N PHE A 11 -23.36 28.52 15.23
CA PHE A 11 -22.87 27.54 14.28
C PHE A 11 -22.43 26.33 15.11
N ASN A 12 -23.28 25.31 15.18
CA ASN A 12 -22.91 24.00 15.70
C ASN A 12 -21.78 23.47 14.81
N PHE A 13 -20.55 23.65 15.28
CA PHE A 13 -19.39 22.93 14.77
C PHE A 13 -19.63 21.47 15.11
N ILE A 14 -20.20 20.72 14.17
CA ILE A 14 -20.18 19.26 14.21
C ILE A 14 -18.70 18.92 14.02
N PHE A 15 -18.00 18.74 15.15
CA PHE A 15 -16.73 18.05 15.15
C PHE A 15 -17.05 16.62 14.76
N ASP A 16 -17.00 16.35 13.44
CA ASP A 16 -16.85 14.99 12.94
C ASP A 16 -15.63 14.43 13.66
N THR A 17 -15.88 13.54 14.60
CA THR A 17 -14.84 12.84 15.33
C THR A 17 -14.18 11.97 14.28
N VAL A 18 -13.07 12.43 13.71
CA VAL A 18 -12.22 11.63 12.84
C VAL A 18 -11.75 10.47 13.70
N HIS A 19 -12.45 9.34 13.56
CA HIS A 19 -12.02 8.07 14.11
C HIS A 19 -10.76 7.70 13.34
N CYS A 20 -9.60 8.11 13.86
CA CYS A 20 -8.32 7.53 13.49
C CYS A 20 -8.33 6.08 13.99
N ALA A 21 -9.04 5.20 13.27
CA ALA A 21 -8.86 3.77 13.41
C ALA A 21 -7.38 3.47 13.18
N GLY A 22 -6.80 2.63 14.05
CA GLY A 22 -5.36 2.42 14.22
C GLY A 22 -4.56 2.50 12.92
N ILE A 23 -3.80 3.59 12.78
CA ILE A 23 -2.95 3.89 11.60
C ILE A 23 -1.84 2.83 11.43
N SER A 24 -1.56 2.04 12.47
CA SER A 24 -0.47 1.07 12.49
C SER A 24 -0.97 -0.35 12.16
N GLY A 25 -0.66 -0.80 10.95
CA GLY A 25 -0.75 -2.20 10.55
C GLY A 25 0.32 -3.08 11.19
N LYS A 26 0.14 -4.39 11.08
CA LYS A 26 1.11 -5.40 11.54
C LYS A 26 2.13 -5.69 10.44
N ASP A 27 3.40 -5.85 10.81
CA ASP A 27 4.46 -6.22 9.86
C ASP A 27 4.41 -7.70 9.46
N ASN A 28 3.82 -8.55 10.29
CA ASN A 28 3.67 -9.98 10.05
C ASN A 28 4.99 -10.70 9.70
N GLY A 29 6.13 -10.19 10.19
CA GLY A 29 7.48 -10.70 9.93
C GLY A 29 8.16 -10.11 8.69
N PHE A 30 7.52 -9.19 7.96
CA PHE A 30 8.16 -8.44 6.87
C PHE A 30 8.98 -7.26 7.36
N GLY A 31 9.00 -6.96 8.67
CA GLY A 31 9.87 -5.96 9.27
C GLY A 31 9.10 -4.83 9.93
N ASN A 32 9.50 -4.49 11.16
CA ASN A 32 8.92 -3.41 11.96
C ASN A 32 9.51 -2.03 11.64
N ASN A 33 10.49 -1.95 10.73
CA ASN A 33 11.13 -0.72 10.28
C ASN A 33 10.27 0.06 9.26
N TYR A 34 9.13 -0.51 8.85
CA TYR A 34 8.22 0.06 7.88
C TYR A 34 6.95 0.58 8.56
N VAL A 35 6.36 1.64 8.01
CA VAL A 35 5.03 2.11 8.43
C VAL A 35 3.98 1.38 7.60
N TRP A 36 3.38 0.34 8.18
CA TRP A 36 2.31 -0.44 7.55
C TRP A 36 0.96 0.24 7.77
N ALA A 37 0.16 0.35 6.71
CA ALA A 37 -1.23 0.76 6.83
C ALA A 37 -2.06 -0.30 7.57
N GLY A 38 -3.05 0.12 8.35
CA GLY A 38 -3.90 -0.78 9.15
C GLY A 38 -4.77 -1.73 8.32
N SER A 39 -5.02 -1.40 7.06
CA SER A 39 -5.84 -2.19 6.13
C SER A 39 -5.57 -1.78 4.68
N LEU A 40 -6.09 -2.55 3.72
CA LEU A 40 -6.08 -2.16 2.32
C LEU A 40 -6.83 -0.85 2.08
N GLU A 41 -8.01 -0.68 2.69
CA GLU A 41 -8.84 0.52 2.55
C GLU A 41 -8.12 1.78 3.07
N SER A 42 -7.58 1.72 4.29
CA SER A 42 -6.82 2.84 4.87
C SER A 42 -5.57 3.16 4.05
N GLY A 43 -4.88 2.13 3.54
CA GLY A 43 -3.72 2.30 2.66
C GLY A 43 -4.09 3.01 1.35
N LEU A 44 -5.20 2.63 0.72
CA LEU A 44 -5.70 3.28 -0.48
C LEU A 44 -6.09 4.74 -0.22
N GLN A 45 -6.79 5.02 0.89
CA GLN A 45 -7.17 6.38 1.26
C GLN A 45 -5.95 7.28 1.46
N ILE A 46 -4.93 6.81 2.18
CA ILE A 46 -3.66 7.52 2.38
C ILE A 46 -2.99 7.76 1.02
N ALA A 47 -2.94 6.74 0.17
CA ALA A 47 -2.30 6.81 -1.14
C ALA A 47 -2.95 7.85 -2.07
N THR A 48 -4.28 7.85 -2.17
CA THR A 48 -5.01 8.81 -3.00
C THR A 48 -4.89 10.23 -2.46
N HIS A 49 -4.94 10.41 -1.14
CA HIS A 49 -4.82 11.73 -0.51
C HIS A 49 -3.42 12.32 -0.69
N HIS A 50 -2.37 11.51 -0.52
CA HIS A 50 -0.98 11.94 -0.61
C HIS A 50 -0.35 11.76 -2.00
N ARG A 51 -1.13 11.28 -2.98
CA ARG A 51 -0.67 10.94 -4.34
C ARG A 51 0.59 10.06 -4.33
N LYS A 52 0.57 9.02 -3.49
CA LYS A 52 1.67 8.04 -3.38
C LYS A 52 1.25 6.70 -3.95
N PRO A 53 2.14 5.95 -4.62
CA PRO A 53 1.85 4.58 -5.00
C PRO A 53 1.75 3.67 -3.76
N VAL A 54 1.00 2.58 -3.89
CA VAL A 54 0.89 1.54 -2.85
C VAL A 54 1.70 0.32 -3.26
N MET A 55 2.42 -0.25 -2.31
CA MET A 55 2.92 -1.61 -2.41
C MET A 55 2.08 -2.51 -1.50
N VAL A 56 1.37 -3.46 -2.10
CA VAL A 56 0.56 -4.45 -1.36
C VAL A 56 1.27 -5.79 -1.40
N ILE A 57 1.46 -6.40 -0.23
CA ILE A 57 1.92 -7.79 -0.12
C ILE A 57 0.81 -8.68 0.43
N ILE A 58 0.46 -9.72 -0.33
CA ILE A 58 -0.55 -10.71 0.02
C ILE A 58 0.17 -12.03 0.31
N HIS A 59 -0.03 -12.57 1.51
CA HIS A 59 0.60 -13.82 1.94
C HIS A 59 -0.27 -14.59 2.94
N LYS A 60 0.09 -15.85 3.19
CA LYS A 60 -0.59 -16.71 4.16
C LYS A 60 0.39 -17.25 5.21
N SER A 61 -0.11 -17.57 6.40
CA SER A 61 0.68 -18.07 7.53
C SER A 61 1.30 -19.44 7.26
N TRP A 62 0.62 -20.30 6.51
CA TRP A 62 1.05 -21.65 6.15
C TRP A 62 2.02 -21.72 4.95
N CYS A 63 2.29 -20.58 4.30
CA CYS A 63 3.06 -20.51 3.06
C CYS A 63 4.58 -20.54 3.31
N THR A 64 5.25 -21.59 2.84
CA THR A 64 6.71 -21.74 2.96
C THR A 64 7.49 -20.67 2.17
N ALA A 65 7.09 -20.35 0.94
CA ALA A 65 7.73 -19.29 0.16
C ALA A 65 7.65 -17.92 0.87
N CYS A 66 6.51 -17.64 1.50
CA CYS A 66 6.28 -16.42 2.28
C CYS A 66 7.20 -16.35 3.51
N ARG A 67 7.33 -17.45 4.26
CA ARG A 67 8.27 -17.55 5.39
C ARG A 67 9.72 -17.31 4.96
N ASN A 68 10.12 -17.81 3.80
CA ASN A 68 11.47 -17.61 3.26
C ASN A 68 11.72 -16.18 2.78
N LEU A 69 10.70 -15.48 2.29
CA LEU A 69 10.80 -14.11 1.79
C LEU A 69 10.86 -13.09 2.94
N LYS A 70 10.07 -13.28 4.00
CA LYS A 70 9.96 -12.39 5.17
C LYS A 70 11.31 -11.85 5.69
N PRO A 71 12.28 -12.69 6.11
CA PRO A 71 13.54 -12.19 6.65
C PRO A 71 14.40 -11.50 5.59
N LYS A 72 14.33 -11.91 4.33
CA LYS A 72 15.08 -11.26 3.23
C LYS A 72 14.55 -9.87 2.95
N PHE A 73 13.23 -9.73 2.94
CA PHE A 73 12.54 -8.45 2.77
C PHE A 73 12.80 -7.50 3.95
N ALA A 74 12.65 -7.99 5.19
CA ALA A 74 12.85 -7.20 6.39
C ALA A 74 14.26 -6.60 6.48
N ASN A 75 15.26 -7.38 6.07
CA ASN A 75 16.67 -7.01 6.15
C ASN A 75 17.22 -6.30 4.90
N SER A 76 16.40 -5.99 3.90
CA SER A 76 16.86 -5.31 2.69
C SER A 76 16.96 -3.79 2.90
N PRO A 77 18.18 -3.18 2.90
CA PRO A 77 18.33 -1.74 3.09
C PRO A 77 17.74 -0.93 1.92
N GLU A 78 17.76 -1.53 0.74
CA GLU A 78 17.23 -0.91 -0.48
C GLU A 78 15.70 -0.81 -0.43
N ILE A 79 15.00 -1.89 -0.06
CA ILE A 79 13.55 -1.86 0.13
C ILE A 79 13.18 -0.89 1.26
N GLN A 80 13.94 -0.86 2.37
CA GLN A 80 13.75 0.13 3.43
C GLN A 80 13.85 1.57 2.91
N THR A 81 14.82 1.86 2.05
CA THR A 81 14.97 3.19 1.45
C THR A 81 13.79 3.51 0.52
N LEU A 82 13.46 2.61 -0.40
CA LEU A 82 12.40 2.81 -1.37
C LEU A 82 11.02 2.92 -0.71
N SER A 83 10.76 2.13 0.35
CA SER A 83 9.47 2.08 1.05
C SER A 83 8.97 3.43 1.56
N LYS A 84 9.87 4.39 1.81
CA LYS A 84 9.52 5.76 2.25
C LYS A 84 8.68 6.52 1.21
N HIS A 85 8.74 6.10 -0.04
CA HIS A 85 8.00 6.68 -1.16
C HIS A 85 6.66 5.98 -1.43
N PHE A 86 6.36 4.90 -0.71
CA PHE A 86 5.15 4.10 -0.88
C PHE A 86 4.25 4.19 0.34
N VAL A 87 2.97 3.89 0.13
CA VAL A 87 2.11 3.39 1.19
C VAL A 87 2.27 1.87 1.23
N MET A 88 2.65 1.32 2.38
CA MET A 88 2.95 -0.10 2.53
C MET A 88 1.74 -0.81 3.12
N VAL A 89 1.24 -1.86 2.46
CA VAL A 89 0.08 -2.64 2.90
C VAL A 89 0.43 -4.11 2.98
N ASN A 90 0.10 -4.74 4.11
CA ASN A 90 0.42 -6.14 4.39
C ASN A 90 -0.85 -6.91 4.73
N LEU A 91 -1.24 -7.85 3.86
CA LEU A 91 -2.47 -8.62 3.98
C LEU A 91 -2.11 -10.09 4.25
N LEU A 92 -2.47 -10.57 5.44
CA LEU A 92 -2.23 -11.93 5.90
C LEU A 92 -3.54 -12.70 5.99
N ASP A 93 -3.55 -13.93 5.50
CA ASP A 93 -4.67 -14.86 5.67
C ASP A 93 -6.00 -14.26 5.20
N GLU A 94 -6.96 -14.03 6.09
CA GLU A 94 -8.30 -13.54 5.75
C GLU A 94 -8.34 -12.07 5.31
N ASP A 95 -7.22 -11.34 5.42
CA ASP A 95 -7.10 -9.95 4.94
C ASP A 95 -6.99 -9.86 3.40
N GLU A 96 -6.85 -10.99 2.70
CA GLU A 96 -6.82 -11.01 1.24
C GLU A 96 -8.18 -10.55 0.65
N PRO A 97 -8.19 -9.51 -0.20
CA PRO A 97 -9.42 -9.00 -0.79
C PRO A 97 -9.98 -10.02 -1.79
N LYS A 98 -11.31 -10.21 -1.74
CA LYS A 98 -12.03 -11.15 -2.62
C LYS A 98 -12.16 -10.66 -4.07
N ASN A 99 -11.80 -9.41 -4.35
CA ASN A 99 -11.89 -8.83 -5.68
C ASN A 99 -10.72 -9.32 -6.56
N ASN A 100 -11.03 -9.86 -7.74
CA ASN A 100 -10.06 -10.40 -8.70
C ASN A 100 -9.04 -9.37 -9.22
N VAL A 101 -9.29 -8.07 -9.06
CA VAL A 101 -8.30 -7.01 -9.37
C VAL A 101 -7.00 -7.20 -8.57
N TYR A 102 -7.05 -7.87 -7.41
CA TYR A 102 -5.88 -8.23 -6.59
C TYR A 102 -5.36 -9.67 -6.81
N ALA A 103 -5.87 -10.33 -7.84
CA ALA A 103 -5.45 -11.66 -8.31
C ALA A 103 -5.44 -11.72 -9.85
N PRO A 104 -4.81 -10.75 -10.55
CA PRO A 104 -4.92 -10.58 -12.00
C PRO A 104 -4.45 -11.79 -12.83
N ASP A 105 -3.55 -12.62 -12.31
CA ASP A 105 -3.08 -13.85 -12.94
C ASP A 105 -3.21 -15.07 -12.00
N GLY A 106 -4.09 -14.99 -10.99
CA GLY A 106 -4.40 -16.09 -10.08
C GLY A 106 -4.14 -15.79 -8.60
N THR A 107 -4.45 -16.78 -7.76
CA THR A 107 -4.48 -16.66 -6.28
C THR A 107 -3.28 -17.32 -5.58
N TYR A 108 -2.17 -17.54 -6.29
CA TYR A 108 -0.93 -18.08 -5.69
C TYR A 108 -0.33 -17.12 -4.66
N ILE A 109 0.66 -17.54 -3.87
CA ILE A 109 1.25 -16.69 -2.80
C ILE A 109 2.76 -16.97 -2.62
N PRO A 110 3.55 -15.99 -2.15
CA PRO A 110 3.17 -14.59 -1.93
C PRO A 110 2.97 -13.85 -3.27
N ARG A 111 2.14 -12.79 -3.24
CA ARG A 111 1.98 -11.86 -4.36
C ARG A 111 2.27 -10.45 -3.90
N ILE A 112 3.00 -9.71 -4.74
CA ILE A 112 3.23 -8.29 -4.52
C ILE A 112 2.66 -7.52 -5.69
N LEU A 113 1.73 -6.62 -5.39
CA LEU A 113 1.05 -5.77 -6.36
C LEU A 113 1.42 -4.32 -6.09
N PHE A 114 1.50 -3.54 -7.16
CA PHE A 114 1.67 -2.10 -7.08
C PHE A 114 0.39 -1.42 -7.55
N ILE A 115 -0.01 -0.40 -6.79
CA ILE A 115 -1.22 0.38 -7.06
C ILE A 115 -0.78 1.81 -7.36
N SER A 116 -1.29 2.35 -8.46
CA SER A 116 -1.09 3.74 -8.85
C SER A 116 -1.54 4.72 -7.74
N PRO A 117 -1.02 5.96 -7.74
CA PRO A 117 -1.54 7.04 -6.88
C PRO A 117 -3.05 7.31 -7.02
N LYS A 118 -3.69 6.81 -8.08
CA LYS A 118 -5.14 6.90 -8.33
C LYS A 118 -5.93 5.75 -7.68
N GLY A 119 -5.28 4.82 -6.99
CA GLY A 119 -5.92 3.69 -6.33
C GLY A 119 -6.22 2.49 -7.23
N MET A 120 -5.70 2.46 -8.46
CA MET A 120 -5.87 1.33 -9.40
C MET A 120 -4.63 0.44 -9.42
N VAL A 121 -4.81 -0.88 -9.36
CA VAL A 121 -3.73 -1.86 -9.54
C VAL A 121 -3.10 -1.65 -10.91
N ASP A 122 -1.76 -1.57 -10.96
CA ASP A 122 -1.02 -1.37 -12.19
C ASP A 122 -0.56 -2.73 -12.77
N PRO A 123 -1.20 -3.23 -13.84
CA PRO A 123 -0.87 -4.53 -14.40
C PRO A 123 0.48 -4.58 -15.13
N GLU A 124 1.10 -3.43 -15.41
CA GLU A 124 2.40 -3.34 -16.11
C GLU A 124 3.60 -3.50 -15.17
N ILE A 125 3.37 -3.39 -13.87
CA ILE A 125 4.41 -3.59 -12.85
C ILE A 125 4.37 -5.04 -12.40
N VAL A 126 5.24 -5.83 -13.01
CA VAL A 126 5.39 -7.26 -12.77
C VAL A 126 6.84 -7.60 -12.46
N ASN A 127 7.07 -8.80 -11.91
CA ASN A 127 8.41 -9.35 -11.75
C ASN A 127 8.97 -9.78 -13.13
N GLU A 128 9.64 -8.87 -13.81
CA GLU A 128 10.28 -9.11 -15.11
C GLU A 128 11.37 -10.19 -15.06
N GLU A 129 11.93 -10.45 -13.88
CA GLU A 129 12.95 -11.48 -13.63
C GLU A 129 12.34 -12.77 -13.06
N GLY A 130 11.00 -12.85 -13.04
CA GLY A 130 10.22 -13.94 -12.48
C GLY A 130 9.67 -14.91 -13.53
N SER A 131 8.69 -15.70 -13.12
CA SER A 131 7.98 -16.61 -14.02
C SER A 131 6.97 -15.84 -14.88
N SER A 132 6.86 -16.18 -16.16
CA SER A 132 5.83 -15.64 -17.05
C SER A 132 4.40 -16.06 -16.66
N GLN A 133 4.26 -17.16 -15.90
CA GLN A 133 2.97 -17.67 -15.41
C GLN A 133 2.56 -17.07 -14.06
N HIS A 134 3.52 -16.60 -13.26
CA HIS A 134 3.31 -16.07 -11.91
C HIS A 134 3.98 -14.69 -11.83
N LYS A 135 3.39 -13.72 -12.51
CA LYS A 135 3.99 -12.40 -12.80
C LYS A 135 4.23 -11.56 -11.55
N TYR A 136 3.47 -11.81 -10.48
CA TYR A 136 3.54 -11.05 -9.22
C TYR A 136 4.20 -11.83 -8.09
N PHE A 137 4.81 -12.98 -8.41
CA PHE A 137 5.61 -13.75 -7.45
C PHE A 137 7.04 -13.23 -7.42
N TYR A 138 7.51 -12.87 -6.22
CA TYR A 138 8.88 -12.38 -5.98
C TYR A 138 9.58 -13.30 -4.98
N SER A 139 10.74 -13.82 -5.36
CA SER A 139 11.52 -14.75 -4.51
C SER A 139 12.70 -14.09 -3.81
N LYS A 140 13.07 -12.89 -4.29
CA LYS A 140 14.29 -12.17 -3.94
C LYS A 140 14.00 -10.68 -3.73
N PRO A 141 14.59 -10.01 -2.72
CA PRO A 141 14.42 -8.59 -2.49
C PRO A 141 14.78 -7.71 -3.69
N GLU A 142 15.80 -8.09 -4.46
CA GLU A 142 16.31 -7.31 -5.59
C GLU A 142 15.26 -7.17 -6.70
N GLN A 143 14.48 -8.23 -6.94
CA GLN A 143 13.36 -8.24 -7.89
C GLN A 143 12.27 -7.23 -7.47
N ILE A 144 11.99 -7.18 -6.16
CA ILE A 144 11.00 -6.26 -5.58
C ILE A 144 11.50 -4.83 -5.71
N ALA A 145 12.75 -4.57 -5.30
CA ALA A 145 13.35 -3.25 -5.38
C ALA A 145 13.40 -2.71 -6.82
N LYS A 146 13.68 -3.58 -7.80
CA LYS A 146 13.59 -3.23 -9.22
C LYS A 146 12.19 -2.79 -9.62
N SER A 147 11.15 -3.52 -9.19
CA SER A 147 9.76 -3.13 -9.46
C SER A 147 9.37 -1.83 -8.74
N MET A 148 9.82 -1.64 -7.49
CA MET A 148 9.63 -0.40 -6.75
C MET A 148 10.25 0.79 -7.49
N ARG A 149 11.48 0.68 -8.01
CA ARG A 149 12.09 1.73 -8.83
C ARG A 149 11.27 2.05 -10.07
N LYS A 150 10.86 1.01 -10.82
CA LYS A 150 10.01 1.17 -12.01
C LYS A 150 8.72 1.93 -11.71
N VAL A 151 8.09 1.67 -10.55
CA VAL A 151 6.89 2.39 -10.10
C VAL A 151 7.21 3.87 -9.82
N LEU A 152 8.32 4.15 -9.14
CA LEU A 152 8.72 5.53 -8.87
C LEU A 152 9.05 6.29 -10.15
N ASP A 153 9.75 5.66 -11.10
CA ASP A 153 10.07 6.27 -12.39
C ASP A 153 8.78 6.60 -13.15
N LYS A 154 7.90 5.60 -13.32
CA LYS A 154 6.59 5.75 -14.00
C LYS A 154 5.75 6.87 -13.41
N TYR A 155 5.55 6.89 -12.09
CA TYR A 155 4.64 7.85 -11.45
C TYR A 155 5.30 9.16 -11.01
N ASN A 156 6.62 9.31 -11.11
CA ASN A 156 7.28 10.60 -11.00
C ASN A 156 7.15 11.40 -12.30
N GLU A 157 7.12 10.73 -13.45
CA GLU A 157 6.89 11.32 -14.78
C GLU A 157 5.43 11.69 -15.02
N GLU A 158 4.47 10.97 -14.43
CA GLU A 158 3.03 11.29 -14.47
C GLU A 158 2.61 12.49 -13.60
N LYS A 159 3.55 13.29 -13.09
CA LYS A 159 3.23 14.54 -12.38
C LYS A 159 2.60 15.52 -13.36
N PHE A 160 1.27 15.44 -13.41
CA PHE A 160 0.28 16.43 -13.83
C PHE A 160 0.89 17.80 -14.14
N ASP A 161 0.80 18.20 -15.41
CA ASP A 161 0.75 19.60 -15.79
C ASP A 161 -0.19 20.36 -14.84
N VAL A 162 0.39 21.40 -14.25
CA VAL A 162 -0.13 22.51 -13.45
C VAL A 162 -1.64 22.51 -13.15
#